data_AF-A0A843GP80-F1
#
_entry.id   AF-A0A843GP80-F1
#
_cell.length_a   1.000
_cell.length_b   1.000
_cell.length_c   1.000
_cell.angle_alpha   90.00
_cell.angle_beta   90.00
_cell.angle_gamma   90.00
#
_symmetry.space_group_name_H-M   'P 1'
#
loop_
_entity.id
_entity.type
_entity.pdbx_description
1 polymer ?
#
loop_
_entity_poly.entity_id
_entity_poly.type
_entity_poly.pdbx_seq_one_letter_code
_entity_poly.pdbx_strand_id
1 'polypeptide(L)'
;MIVRGIVESTFKNQAKVRIPIFDKVFSASLGIDYSELPDATICVPPKFYINVKNGDTVYVLFEDNNRKKPIIIGFIKNDKNSHCESESISVAVENSAVLPEDVVIGDVNQNNIKNLYGLDKNAQNFINETNENVNNKVSNINDINNNISNINITNINNN
;
A
#
# COMPACT_ATOMS: atom_id res chain seq x y z
N MET A 1 41.41 -1.96 -9.36
CA MET A 1 41.89 -0.58 -9.10
C MET A 1 40.68 0.35 -9.14
N ILE A 2 40.51 1.22 -8.15
CA ILE A 2 39.42 2.22 -8.12
C ILE A 2 40.02 3.58 -8.47
N VAL A 3 39.39 4.29 -9.39
CA VAL A 3 39.87 5.58 -9.89
C VAL A 3 38.76 6.60 -9.99
N ARG A 4 39.13 7.88 -10.04
CA ARG A 4 38.20 8.97 -10.28
C ARG A 4 37.88 9.06 -11.78
N GLY A 5 36.59 9.18 -12.09
CA GLY A 5 36.08 9.49 -13.43
C GLY A 5 35.19 10.72 -13.42
N ILE A 6 35.02 11.33 -14.60
CA ILE A 6 34.11 12.44 -14.86
C ILE A 6 33.14 11.98 -15.93
N VAL A 7 31.84 12.12 -15.66
CA VAL A 7 30.78 11.72 -16.59
C VAL A 7 30.63 12.79 -17.67
N GLU A 8 30.73 12.39 -18.92
CA GLU A 8 30.66 13.30 -20.08
C GLU A 8 29.31 13.17 -20.81
N SER A 9 28.71 12.00 -20.77
CA SER A 9 27.35 11.77 -21.26
C SER A 9 26.73 10.56 -20.58
N THR A 10 25.40 10.52 -20.53
CA THR A 10 24.66 9.40 -19.95
C THR A 10 23.66 8.82 -20.95
N PHE A 11 23.50 7.50 -20.90
CA PHE A 11 22.57 6.75 -21.74
C PHE A 11 22.00 5.57 -20.95
N LYS A 12 20.77 5.72 -20.43
CA LYS A 12 20.08 4.71 -19.62
C LYS A 12 20.94 4.25 -18.43
N ASN A 13 21.41 3.00 -18.45
CA ASN A 13 22.23 2.37 -17.39
C ASN A 13 23.73 2.42 -17.70
N GLN A 14 24.13 3.22 -18.68
CA GLN A 14 25.52 3.42 -19.07
C GLN A 14 25.84 4.91 -19.11
N ALA A 15 27.12 5.23 -18.99
CA ALA A 15 27.61 6.58 -19.13
C ALA A 15 28.99 6.57 -19.79
N LYS A 16 29.27 7.56 -20.63
CA LYS A 16 30.64 7.80 -21.10
C LYS A 16 31.40 8.52 -20.00
N VAL A 17 32.49 7.91 -19.56
CA VAL A 17 33.29 8.42 -18.44
C VAL A 17 34.69 8.69 -18.91
N ARG A 18 35.14 9.93 -18.72
CA ARG A 18 36.54 10.31 -18.86
C ARG A 18 37.28 10.00 -17.58
N ILE A 19 38.36 9.24 -17.67
CA ILE A 19 39.19 8.87 -16.54
C ILE A 19 40.51 9.67 -16.63
N PRO A 20 40.70 10.77 -15.88
CA PRO A 20 41.78 11.72 -16.12
C PRO A 20 43.21 11.15 -16.05
N ILE A 21 43.39 10.02 -15.35
CA ILE A 21 44.69 9.34 -15.27
C ILE A 21 45.07 8.60 -16.58
N PHE A 22 44.10 8.35 -17.47
CA PHE A 22 44.27 7.65 -18.73
C PHE A 22 43.90 8.52 -19.91
N ASP A 23 42.81 9.27 -19.77
CA ASP A 23 42.22 10.09 -20.79
C ASP A 23 42.59 11.54 -20.51
N LYS A 24 43.31 12.17 -21.44
CA LYS A 24 43.56 13.61 -21.35
C LYS A 24 42.24 14.38 -21.47
N VAL A 25 42.20 15.56 -20.86
CA VAL A 25 41.06 16.47 -20.99
C VAL A 25 40.80 16.81 -22.46
N PHE A 26 39.53 16.99 -22.82
CA PHE A 26 39.10 17.26 -24.20
C PHE A 26 39.84 18.45 -24.83
N SER A 27 40.12 19.50 -24.06
CA SER A 27 40.83 20.70 -24.52
C SER A 27 42.33 20.51 -24.77
N ALA A 28 42.90 19.36 -24.43
CA ALA A 28 44.31 19.07 -24.69
C ALA A 28 44.51 18.66 -26.16
N SER A 29 45.69 18.94 -26.72
CA SER A 29 46.06 18.56 -28.10
C SER A 29 46.00 17.04 -28.38
N LEU A 30 45.96 16.21 -27.34
CA LEU A 30 45.80 14.75 -27.40
C LEU A 30 44.60 14.29 -26.54
N GLY A 31 43.61 15.18 -26.37
CA GLY A 31 42.36 14.88 -25.69
C GLY A 31 41.55 13.89 -26.51
N ILE A 32 40.94 12.92 -25.82
CA ILE A 32 40.05 11.94 -26.45
C ILE A 32 38.69 12.61 -26.64
N ASP A 33 38.11 12.49 -27.84
CA ASP A 33 36.78 13.02 -28.12
C ASP A 33 35.73 12.25 -27.31
N TYR A 34 34.61 12.90 -26.98
CA TYR A 34 33.55 12.29 -26.17
C TYR A 34 32.97 11.04 -26.82
N SER A 35 32.95 10.99 -28.15
CA SER A 35 32.47 9.84 -28.92
C SER A 35 33.32 8.57 -28.72
N GLU A 36 34.62 8.74 -28.46
CA GLU A 36 35.61 7.67 -28.35
C GLU A 36 35.78 7.16 -26.91
N LEU A 37 35.15 7.80 -25.93
CA LEU A 37 35.19 7.35 -24.55
C LEU A 37 34.45 6.01 -24.36
N PRO A 38 34.99 5.10 -23.53
CA PRO A 38 34.37 3.82 -23.25
C PRO A 38 33.03 4.01 -22.51
N ASP A 39 32.07 3.15 -22.82
CA ASP A 39 30.78 3.10 -22.12
C ASP A 39 30.98 2.39 -20.78
N ALA A 40 30.79 3.13 -19.70
CA ALA A 40 30.83 2.61 -18.34
C ALA A 40 29.46 2.10 -17.92
N THR A 41 29.40 0.86 -17.43
CA THR A 41 28.16 0.31 -16.86
C THR A 41 27.94 0.88 -15.47
N ILE A 42 26.72 1.33 -15.19
CA ILE A 42 26.34 1.85 -13.88
C ILE A 42 25.94 0.66 -13.00
N CYS A 43 26.76 0.34 -12.00
CA CYS A 43 26.49 -0.73 -11.06
C CYS A 43 25.73 -0.20 -9.85
N VAL A 44 24.51 -0.70 -9.67
CA VAL A 44 23.65 -0.37 -8.52
C VAL A 44 23.12 -1.67 -7.91
N PRO A 45 22.88 -1.70 -6.59
CA PRO A 45 22.15 -2.81 -5.99
C PRO A 45 20.76 -2.95 -6.62
N PRO A 46 20.15 -4.15 -6.61
CA PRO A 46 18.78 -4.33 -7.08
C PRO A 46 17.82 -3.35 -6.40
N LYS A 47 16.90 -2.75 -7.18
CA LYS A 47 15.89 -1.77 -6.72
C LYS A 47 16.43 -0.39 -6.31
N PHE A 48 17.70 -0.12 -6.62
CA PHE A 48 18.28 1.21 -6.51
C PHE A 48 18.46 1.82 -7.89
N TYR A 49 18.18 3.12 -7.98
CA TYR A 49 18.44 3.90 -9.18
C TYR A 49 19.36 5.06 -8.83
N ILE A 50 20.41 5.19 -9.64
CA ILE A 50 21.39 6.24 -9.48
C ILE A 50 21.29 7.15 -10.70
N ASN A 51 20.90 8.40 -10.47
CA ASN A 51 20.74 9.37 -11.55
C ASN A 51 22.07 10.11 -11.77
N VAL A 52 22.93 9.50 -12.59
CA VAL A 52 24.21 10.09 -12.98
C VAL A 52 23.96 11.17 -14.04
N LYS A 53 24.58 12.35 -13.87
CA LYS A 53 24.45 13.49 -14.79
C LYS A 53 25.81 13.84 -15.41
N ASN A 54 25.76 14.52 -16.55
CA ASN A 54 26.95 15.10 -17.16
C ASN A 54 27.63 16.06 -16.18
N GLY A 55 28.95 15.94 -16.03
CA GLY A 55 29.78 16.68 -15.09
C GLY A 55 29.92 16.03 -13.71
N ASP A 56 29.17 14.96 -13.41
CA ASP A 56 29.33 14.27 -12.13
C ASP A 56 30.69 13.60 -12.02
N THR A 57 31.28 13.70 -10.83
CA THR A 57 32.49 12.96 -10.48
C THR A 57 32.10 11.65 -9.83
N VAL A 58 32.62 10.54 -10.36
CA VAL A 58 32.25 9.18 -9.96
C VAL A 58 33.48 8.32 -9.63
N TYR A 59 33.27 7.30 -8.81
CA TYR A 59 34.22 6.21 -8.63
C TYR A 59 34.03 5.18 -9.74
N VAL A 60 35.14 4.85 -10.41
CA VAL A 60 35.19 3.89 -11.52
C VAL A 60 36.08 2.71 -11.13
N LEU A 61 35.56 1.51 -11.35
CA LEU A 61 36.30 0.25 -11.34
C LEU A 61 36.34 -0.31 -12.78
N PHE A 62 37.08 -1.39 -13.00
CA PHE A 62 37.18 -2.05 -14.30
C PHE A 62 36.83 -3.52 -14.15
N GLU A 63 35.89 -4.00 -14.98
CA GLU A 63 35.56 -5.43 -15.05
C GLU A 63 36.80 -6.22 -15.48
N ASP A 64 37.11 -7.33 -14.82
CA ASP A 64 38.25 -8.20 -15.13
C ASP A 64 39.61 -7.47 -15.20
N ASN A 65 39.75 -6.31 -14.53
CA ASN A 65 40.89 -5.40 -14.67
C ASN A 65 41.12 -4.89 -16.12
N ASN A 66 40.10 -4.94 -16.98
CA ASN A 66 40.15 -4.45 -18.35
C ASN A 66 39.76 -2.97 -18.43
N ARG A 67 40.71 -2.11 -18.80
CA ARG A 67 40.50 -0.65 -18.92
C ARG A 67 39.42 -0.24 -19.91
N LYS A 68 39.10 -1.10 -20.88
CA LYS A 68 38.03 -0.86 -21.87
C LYS A 68 36.62 -1.13 -21.32
N LYS A 69 36.51 -1.67 -20.11
CA LYS A 69 35.24 -2.01 -19.46
C LYS A 69 35.08 -1.29 -18.11
N PRO A 70 34.94 0.04 -18.11
CA PRO A 70 34.71 0.77 -16.87
C PRO A 70 33.35 0.44 -16.26
N ILE A 71 33.28 0.47 -14.93
CA ILE A 71 32.07 0.28 -14.12
C ILE A 71 31.99 1.44 -13.13
N ILE A 72 30.89 2.16 -13.13
CA ILE A 72 30.60 3.19 -12.12
C ILE A 72 30.06 2.49 -10.87
N ILE A 73 30.71 2.70 -9.74
CA ILE A 73 30.35 2.07 -8.45
C ILE A 73 29.81 3.06 -7.41
N GLY A 74 29.81 4.36 -7.72
CA GLY A 74 29.25 5.39 -6.85
C GLY A 74 29.71 6.80 -7.18
N PHE A 75 29.18 7.79 -6.45
CA PHE A 75 29.55 9.20 -6.60
C PHE A 75 30.68 9.62 -5.68
N ILE A 76 31.53 10.50 -6.19
CA ILE A 76 32.44 11.30 -5.36
C ILE A 76 31.66 12.60 -5.09
N LYS A 77 30.99 12.63 -3.93
CA LYS A 77 30.14 13.72 -3.40
C LYS A 77 30.14 14.99 -4.25
N ASN A 78 29.02 15.26 -4.93
CA ASN A 78 28.74 16.53 -5.58
C ASN A 78 27.76 17.31 -4.68
N ASP A 79 28.15 18.49 -4.21
CA ASP A 79 27.42 19.30 -3.21
C ASP A 79 26.02 19.79 -3.65
N LYS A 80 25.50 19.35 -4.80
CA LYS A 80 24.27 19.93 -5.35
C LYS A 80 23.10 19.00 -5.61
N ASN A 81 23.22 17.72 -6.01
CA ASN A 81 22.00 17.01 -6.48
C ASN A 81 22.11 15.48 -6.64
N SER A 82 23.09 14.76 -6.07
CA SER A 82 23.14 13.30 -6.24
C SER A 82 22.05 12.61 -5.41
N HIS A 83 20.87 12.41 -5.99
CA HIS A 83 19.81 11.60 -5.41
C HIS A 83 20.05 10.13 -5.77
N CYS A 84 20.21 9.30 -4.73
CA CYS A 84 20.06 7.86 -4.83
C CYS A 84 18.64 7.56 -4.37
N GLU A 85 17.78 7.10 -5.28
CA GLU A 85 16.40 6.76 -4.96
C GLU A 85 16.29 5.23 -4.83
N SER A 86 15.72 4.78 -3.72
CA SER A 86 15.31 3.39 -3.54
C SER A 86 13.85 3.27 -3.97
N GLU A 87 13.54 2.31 -4.84
CA GLU A 87 12.14 1.91 -5.02
C GLU A 87 11.64 1.36 -3.69
N SER A 88 10.75 2.11 -3.03
CA SER A 88 10.05 1.64 -1.85
C SER A 88 9.02 0.61 -2.31
N ILE A 89 9.31 -0.68 -2.14
CA ILE A 89 8.31 -1.72 -2.32
C ILE A 89 7.35 -1.62 -1.15
N SER A 90 6.21 -0.99 -1.40
CA SER A 90 5.03 -1.16 -0.56
C SER A 90 4.59 -2.61 -0.71
N VAL A 91 4.89 -3.44 0.29
CA VAL A 91 4.21 -4.72 0.43
C VAL A 91 2.78 -4.39 0.82
N ALA A 92 1.82 -4.70 -0.06
CA ALA A 92 0.42 -4.64 0.29
C ALA A 92 0.17 -5.68 1.38
N VAL A 93 0.26 -5.26 2.64
CA VAL A 93 -0.18 -6.07 3.77
C VAL A 93 -1.69 -6.02 3.72
N GLU A 94 -2.31 -7.11 3.30
CA GLU A 94 -3.75 -7.28 3.49
C GLU A 94 -4.01 -7.34 5.00
N ASN A 95 -4.42 -6.22 5.58
CA ASN A 95 -4.78 -6.10 6.99
C ASN A 95 -6.14 -6.75 7.34
N SER A 96 -6.65 -7.64 6.49
CA SER A 96 -7.90 -8.36 6.71
C SER A 96 -7.71 -9.86 6.56
N ALA A 97 -8.10 -10.60 7.58
CA ALA A 97 -8.22 -12.05 7.53
C ALA A 97 -9.71 -12.41 7.53
N VAL A 98 -10.14 -13.24 6.58
CA VAL A 98 -11.47 -13.86 6.59
C VAL A 98 -11.35 -15.13 7.42
N LEU A 99 -12.07 -15.19 8.54
CA LEU A 99 -12.15 -16.39 9.38
C LEU A 99 -13.00 -17.47 8.67
N PRO A 100 -12.48 -18.69 8.48
CA PRO A 100 -13.26 -19.85 8.05
C PRO A 100 -14.32 -20.24 9.10
N GLU A 101 -15.44 -20.84 8.65
CA GLU A 101 -16.58 -21.20 9.51
C GLU A 101 -16.26 -22.21 10.61
N ASP A 102 -15.21 -23.01 10.42
CA ASP A 102 -14.73 -24.04 11.34
C ASP A 102 -13.73 -23.52 12.38
N VAL A 103 -13.31 -22.25 12.29
CA VAL A 103 -12.38 -21.67 13.27
C VAL A 103 -13.13 -21.22 14.53
N VAL A 104 -12.67 -21.75 15.66
CA VAL A 104 -13.16 -21.42 17.01
C VAL A 104 -12.06 -20.64 17.74
N ILE A 105 -12.39 -19.46 18.27
CA ILE A 105 -11.49 -18.65 19.11
C ILE A 105 -12.04 -18.71 20.54
N GLY A 106 -11.44 -19.54 21.39
CA GLY A 106 -11.97 -19.81 22.73
C GLY A 106 -13.30 -20.59 22.65
N ASP A 107 -14.36 -20.04 23.22
CA ASP A 107 -15.73 -20.60 23.14
C ASP A 107 -16.58 -19.94 22.04
N VAL A 108 -15.99 -19.05 21.24
CA VAL A 108 -16.71 -18.23 20.26
C VAL A 108 -16.38 -18.71 18.84
N ASN A 109 -17.42 -19.05 18.08
CA ASN A 109 -17.33 -19.39 16.67
C ASN A 109 -17.96 -18.31 15.77
N GLN A 110 -17.81 -18.44 14.45
CA GLN A 110 -18.36 -17.48 13.48
C GLN A 110 -19.88 -17.30 13.60
N ASN A 111 -20.62 -18.35 13.95
CA ASN A 111 -22.08 -18.26 14.17
C ASN A 111 -22.40 -17.41 15.40
N ASN A 112 -21.61 -17.50 16.48
CA ASN A 112 -21.76 -16.63 17.65
C ASN A 112 -21.53 -15.15 17.28
N ILE A 113 -20.53 -14.85 16.45
CA ILE A 113 -20.22 -13.48 15.99
C ILE A 113 -21.29 -12.95 15.03
N LYS A 114 -21.78 -13.80 14.12
CA LYS A 114 -22.85 -13.45 13.18
C LYS A 114 -24.13 -13.07 13.90
N ASN A 115 -24.44 -13.72 15.03
CA ASN A 115 -25.60 -13.41 15.85
C ASN A 115 -25.44 -12.10 16.66
N LEU A 116 -24.21 -11.66 16.94
CA LEU A 116 -23.94 -10.32 17.47
C LEU A 116 -24.13 -9.23 16.40
N TYR A 117 -23.87 -9.57 15.14
CA TYR A 117 -24.05 -8.64 14.03
C TYR A 117 -25.54 -8.41 13.73
N GLY A 118 -26.05 -7.23 14.09
CA GLY A 118 -27.47 -6.91 13.96
C GLY A 118 -28.30 -7.31 15.17
N LEU A 119 -27.68 -7.54 16.33
CA LEU A 119 -28.38 -7.78 17.59
C LEU A 119 -29.38 -6.65 17.91
N ASP A 120 -29.04 -5.39 17.60
CA ASP A 120 -29.96 -4.25 17.72
C ASP A 120 -31.19 -4.41 16.81
N LYS A 121 -31.02 -4.88 15.58
CA LYS A 121 -32.14 -5.13 14.65
C LYS A 121 -32.99 -6.32 15.09
N ASN A 122 -32.35 -7.40 15.54
CA ASN A 122 -33.06 -8.60 15.99
C ASN A 122 -33.82 -8.35 17.28
N ALA A 123 -33.24 -7.62 18.23
CA ALA A 123 -33.91 -7.18 19.45
C ALA A 123 -35.08 -6.24 19.13
N GLN A 124 -34.89 -5.28 18.22
CA GLN A 124 -35.96 -4.36 17.84
C GLN A 124 -37.12 -5.09 17.13
N ASN A 125 -36.83 -6.07 16.26
CA ASN A 125 -37.87 -6.87 15.62
C ASN A 125 -38.68 -7.67 16.64
N PHE A 126 -38.01 -8.31 17.60
CA PHE A 126 -38.68 -9.04 18.68
C PHE A 126 -39.56 -8.11 19.55
N ILE A 127 -39.07 -6.91 19.87
CA ILE A 127 -39.84 -5.89 20.60
C ILE A 127 -41.07 -5.47 19.80
N ASN A 128 -40.92 -5.23 18.49
CA ASN A 128 -42.03 -4.83 17.62
C ASN A 128 -43.12 -5.91 17.52
N GLU A 129 -42.73 -7.17 17.29
CA GLU A 129 -43.65 -8.31 17.26
C GLU A 129 -44.38 -8.50 18.60
N THR A 130 -43.68 -8.30 19.71
CA THR A 130 -44.28 -8.38 21.04
C THR A 130 -45.29 -7.25 21.25
N ASN A 131 -44.96 -6.02 20.85
CA ASN A 131 -45.85 -4.87 20.95
C ASN A 131 -47.12 -5.02 20.11
N GLU A 132 -47.02 -5.53 18.89
CA GLU A 132 -48.19 -5.82 18.05
C GLU A 132 -49.11 -6.86 18.70
N ASN A 133 -48.54 -7.95 19.23
CA ASN A 133 -49.31 -8.97 19.94
C ASN A 133 -50.01 -8.44 21.20
N VAL A 134 -49.34 -7.57 21.96
CA VAL A 134 -49.94 -6.91 23.13
C VAL A 134 -51.09 -5.99 22.70
N ASN A 135 -50.89 -5.17 21.67
CA ASN A 135 -51.92 -4.26 21.17
C ASN A 135 -53.17 -5.01 20.69
N ASN A 136 -52.98 -6.12 19.97
CA ASN A 136 -54.09 -6.98 19.53
C ASN A 136 -54.87 -7.56 20.71
N LYS A 137 -54.18 -8.02 21.77
CA LYS A 137 -54.84 -8.51 22.99
C LYS A 137 -55.61 -7.40 23.72
N VAL A 138 -55.05 -6.20 23.82
CA VAL A 138 -55.72 -5.05 24.44
C VAL A 138 -56.97 -4.67 23.64
N SER A 139 -56.91 -4.66 22.31
CA SER A 139 -58.09 -4.43 21.46
C SER A 139 -59.19 -5.45 21.74
N ASN A 140 -58.84 -6.74 21.76
CA ASN A 140 -59.81 -7.81 22.04
C ASN A 140 -60.45 -7.67 23.43
N ILE A 141 -59.68 -7.27 24.45
CA ILE A 141 -60.20 -7.00 25.80
C ILE A 141 -61.18 -5.83 25.79
N ASN A 142 -60.87 -4.76 25.07
CA ASN A 142 -61.75 -3.61 24.95
C ASN A 142 -63.07 -3.98 24.26
N ASP A 143 -63.02 -4.79 23.20
CA ASP A 143 -64.21 -5.28 22.51
C ASP A 143 -65.09 -6.14 23.43
N ILE A 144 -64.48 -7.02 24.24
CA ILE A 144 -65.20 -7.81 25.25
C ILE A 144 -65.85 -6.90 26.30
N ASN A 145 -65.14 -5.89 26.81
CA ASN A 145 -65.67 -4.97 27.82
C ASN A 145 -66.85 -4.13 27.28
N ASN A 146 -66.78 -3.71 26.02
CA ASN A 146 -67.88 -3.01 25.35
C ASN A 146 -69.12 -3.91 25.24
N ASN A 147 -68.93 -5.18 24.87
CA ASN A 147 -70.02 -6.15 24.79
C ASN A 147 -70.67 -6.42 26.16
N ILE A 148 -69.87 -6.59 27.22
CA ILE A 148 -70.37 -6.75 28.60
C ILE A 148 -71.18 -5.52 29.03
N SER A 149 -70.68 -4.32 28.74
CA SER A 149 -71.36 -3.06 29.07
C SER A 149 -72.72 -2.97 28.39
N ASN A 150 -72.80 -3.36 27.11
CA ASN A 150 -74.05 -3.37 26.34
C ASN A 150 -75.07 -4.38 26.87
N ILE A 151 -74.62 -5.57 27.30
CA ILE A 151 -75.48 -6.59 27.93
C ILE A 151 -76.06 -6.09 29.26
N ASN A 152 -75.24 -5.42 30.08
CA ASN A 152 -75.71 -4.87 31.35
C ASN A 152 -76.78 -3.78 31.14
N ILE A 153 -76.62 -2.92 30.13
CA ILE A 153 -77.62 -1.89 29.79
C ILE A 153 -78.94 -2.54 29.32
N THR A 154 -78.88 -3.59 28.51
CA THR A 154 -80.10 -4.29 28.03
C THR A 154 -80.84 -5.00 29.14
N ASN A 155 -80.14 -5.58 30.11
CA ASN A 155 -80.77 -6.23 31.27
C ASN A 155 -81.42 -5.23 32.24
N ILE A 156 -80.88 -4.00 32.37
CA ILE A 156 -81.50 -2.93 33.16
C ILE A 156 -82.79 -2.44 32.53
N ASN A 157 -82.87 -2.39 31.20
CA ASN A 157 -84.05 -1.90 30.48
C ASN A 157 -85.18 -2.94 30.36
N ASN A 158 -84.93 -4.20 30.72
CA ASN A 158 -85.88 -5.32 30.62
C ASN A 158 -86.45 -5.78 31.98
N ASN A 159 -86.07 -5.14 33.08
CA ASN A 159 -86.62 -5.31 34.43
C ASN A 159 -87.40 -4.06 34.86
#